data_AF-A0A8X6UIA1-F1
#
_entry.id   AF-A0A8X6UIA1-F1
#
_cell.length_a   1.000
_cell.length_b   1.000
_cell.length_c   1.000
_cell.angle_alpha   90.00
_cell.angle_beta   90.00
_cell.angle_gamma   90.00
#
_symmetry.space_group_name_H-M   'P 1'
#
loop_
_entity.id
_entity.type
_entity.pdbx_description
1 polymer ?
#
loop_
_entity_poly.entity_id
_entity_poly.type
_entity_poly.pdbx_seq_one_letter_code
_entity_poly.pdbx_strand_id
1 'polypeptide(L)'
;TAEYCTTPACVTAAASIINCMDPSVNPCEDFYQFACGGWIKSNPLQENKNQWERYDELTQTINHILKHVLEDESFPLKSEAERKARTFYKSCMNKTLIEELGALPMLDLLNKTGGWFISGDFSINDWNFQRILEVQHNQYGAQSFFSWTVGSDLKNSSRNIIELDEPQLTLDGRNYYLNNTKDDKVKSWKKI
;
A
#
# COMPACT_ATOMS: atom_id res chain seq x y z
N THR A 1 -48.15 -12.35 -11.87
CA THR A 1 -46.89 -12.11 -11.13
C THR A 1 -45.86 -11.66 -12.14
N ALA A 2 -45.07 -10.62 -11.84
CA ALA A 2 -44.06 -10.12 -12.80
C ALA A 2 -42.95 -11.16 -12.99
N GLU A 3 -42.65 -11.50 -14.24
CA GLU A 3 -41.69 -12.54 -14.65
C GLU A 3 -40.23 -12.13 -14.41
N TYR A 4 -39.96 -10.82 -14.34
CA TYR A 4 -38.63 -10.26 -14.11
C TYR A 4 -38.67 -9.04 -13.19
N CYS A 5 -37.53 -8.76 -12.55
CA CYS A 5 -37.37 -7.62 -11.64
C CYS A 5 -37.18 -6.32 -12.40
N THR A 6 -37.98 -5.29 -12.09
CA THR A 6 -37.91 -3.96 -12.71
C THR A 6 -37.63 -2.83 -11.71
N THR A 7 -37.20 -3.17 -10.49
CA THR A 7 -36.79 -2.15 -9.51
C THR A 7 -35.57 -1.38 -10.02
N PRO A 8 -35.38 -0.11 -9.60
CA PRO A 8 -34.20 0.67 -10.00
C PRO A 8 -32.87 -0.03 -9.73
N ALA A 9 -32.78 -0.78 -8.61
CA ALA A 9 -31.61 -1.56 -8.27
C ALA A 9 -31.35 -2.70 -9.28
N CYS A 10 -32.40 -3.44 -9.66
CA CYS A 10 -32.28 -4.52 -10.66
C CYS A 10 -31.86 -3.97 -12.03
N VAL A 11 -32.45 -2.87 -12.47
CA VAL A 11 -32.09 -2.25 -13.76
C VAL A 11 -30.64 -1.76 -13.76
N THR A 12 -30.20 -1.11 -12.67
CA THR A 12 -28.81 -0.61 -12.54
C THR A 12 -27.81 -1.76 -12.54
N ALA A 13 -28.08 -2.82 -11.78
CA ALA A 13 -27.22 -4.00 -11.73
C ALA A 13 -27.14 -4.71 -13.10
N ALA A 14 -28.28 -4.91 -13.75
CA ALA A 14 -28.34 -5.53 -15.07
C ALA A 14 -27.56 -4.72 -16.11
N ALA A 15 -27.70 -3.39 -16.13
CA ALA A 15 -26.95 -2.51 -17.00
C ALA A 15 -25.43 -2.60 -16.75
N SER A 16 -25.01 -2.61 -15.47
CA SER A 16 -23.59 -2.77 -15.14
C SER A 16 -23.03 -4.11 -15.60
N ILE A 17 -23.80 -5.20 -15.51
CA ILE A 17 -23.38 -6.54 -15.97
C ILE A 17 -23.24 -6.53 -17.49
N ILE A 18 -24.27 -6.06 -18.21
CA ILE A 18 -24.28 -6.05 -19.68
C ILE A 18 -23.12 -5.21 -20.23
N ASN A 19 -22.82 -4.07 -19.62
CA ASN A 19 -21.71 -3.20 -20.07
C ASN A 19 -20.33 -3.83 -19.87
N CYS A 20 -20.17 -4.76 -18.93
CA CYS A 20 -18.90 -5.45 -18.72
C CYS A 20 -18.68 -6.60 -19.71
N MET A 21 -19.77 -7.20 -20.21
CA MET A 21 -19.71 -8.41 -21.01
C MET A 21 -19.31 -8.15 -22.47
N ASP A 22 -18.65 -9.15 -23.07
CA ASP A 22 -18.44 -9.26 -24.52
C ASP A 22 -19.22 -10.46 -25.06
N PRO A 23 -20.47 -10.27 -25.52
CA PRO A 23 -21.31 -11.38 -25.97
C PRO A 23 -20.86 -12.01 -27.28
N SER A 24 -19.82 -11.49 -27.94
CA SER A 24 -19.23 -12.09 -29.14
C SER A 24 -18.35 -13.30 -28.85
N VAL A 25 -17.97 -13.50 -27.59
CA VAL A 25 -17.08 -14.58 -27.15
C VAL A 25 -17.89 -15.74 -26.57
N ASN A 26 -17.53 -16.98 -26.91
CA ASN A 26 -18.17 -18.16 -26.36
C ASN A 26 -17.79 -18.31 -24.87
N PRO A 27 -18.76 -18.25 -23.92
CA PRO A 27 -18.48 -18.37 -22.50
C PRO A 27 -17.87 -19.73 -22.10
N CYS A 28 -18.07 -20.77 -22.89
CA CYS A 28 -17.49 -22.10 -22.65
C CYS A 28 -16.02 -22.20 -23.07
N GLU A 29 -15.51 -21.24 -23.86
CA GLU A 29 -14.13 -21.19 -24.32
C GLU A 29 -13.29 -20.21 -23.51
N ASP A 30 -13.81 -18.99 -23.31
CA ASP A 30 -13.16 -17.96 -22.48
C ASP A 30 -14.23 -17.15 -21.72
N PHE A 31 -14.55 -17.65 -20.52
CA PHE A 31 -15.52 -16.99 -19.66
C PHE A 31 -15.04 -15.62 -19.16
N TYR A 32 -13.72 -15.41 -19.01
CA TYR A 32 -13.18 -14.13 -18.54
C TYR A 32 -13.39 -13.05 -19.59
N GLN A 33 -13.04 -13.33 -20.85
CA GLN A 33 -13.27 -12.38 -21.93
C GLN A 33 -14.77 -12.17 -22.18
N PHE A 34 -15.60 -13.22 -22.10
CA PHE A 34 -17.05 -13.07 -22.19
C PHE A 34 -17.62 -12.18 -21.08
N ALA A 35 -17.19 -12.34 -19.84
CA ALA A 35 -17.74 -11.60 -18.70
C ALA A 35 -17.16 -10.19 -18.53
N CYS A 36 -15.90 -9.97 -18.93
CA CYS A 36 -15.14 -8.74 -18.64
C CYS A 36 -14.67 -7.98 -19.89
N GLY A 37 -14.78 -8.57 -21.08
CA GLY A 37 -14.20 -8.02 -22.31
C GLY A 37 -14.73 -6.63 -22.68
N GLY A 38 -16.00 -6.34 -22.40
CA GLY A 38 -16.59 -5.01 -22.59
C GLY A 38 -15.99 -3.99 -21.62
N TRP A 39 -15.75 -4.39 -20.37
CA TRP A 39 -15.10 -3.53 -19.37
C TRP A 39 -13.66 -3.22 -19.77
N ILE A 40 -12.88 -4.22 -20.17
CA ILE A 40 -11.46 -4.08 -20.58
C ILE A 40 -11.36 -3.09 -21.75
N LYS A 41 -12.21 -3.22 -22.76
CA LYS A 41 -12.24 -2.31 -23.92
C LYS A 41 -12.55 -0.87 -23.54
N SER A 42 -13.40 -0.67 -22.53
CA SER A 42 -13.86 0.66 -22.10
C SER A 42 -12.95 1.30 -21.05
N ASN A 43 -12.01 0.55 -20.48
CA ASN A 43 -11.19 0.96 -19.34
C ASN A 43 -9.71 0.66 -19.60
N PRO A 44 -9.07 1.39 -20.53
CA PRO A 44 -7.64 1.23 -20.76
C PRO A 44 -6.82 1.66 -19.53
N LEU A 45 -5.67 1.02 -19.35
CA LEU A 45 -4.72 1.35 -18.29
C LEU A 45 -4.25 2.81 -18.44
N GLN A 46 -4.38 3.60 -17.38
CA GLN A 46 -3.92 4.99 -17.33
C GLN A 46 -2.41 5.04 -17.08
N GLU A 47 -1.71 6.04 -17.62
CA GLU A 47 -0.23 6.15 -17.56
C GLU A 47 0.34 6.12 -16.13
N ASN A 48 -0.44 6.58 -15.14
CA ASN A 48 -0.02 6.63 -13.74
C ASN A 48 -0.43 5.40 -12.91
N LYS A 49 -0.94 4.34 -13.55
CA LYS A 49 -1.38 3.13 -12.88
C LYS A 49 -0.67 1.91 -13.45
N ASN A 50 -0.29 1.00 -12.56
CA ASN A 50 0.31 -0.29 -12.95
C ASN A 50 -0.76 -1.35 -13.22
N GLN A 51 -1.97 -1.14 -12.70
CA GLN A 51 -3.12 -2.04 -12.81
C GLN A 51 -4.40 -1.21 -12.79
N TRP A 52 -5.43 -1.70 -13.48
CA TRP A 52 -6.74 -1.07 -13.48
C TRP A 52 -7.80 -2.15 -13.48
N GLU A 53 -8.50 -2.26 -12.37
CA GLU A 53 -9.57 -3.22 -12.13
C GLU A 53 -10.79 -2.56 -11.50
N ARG A 54 -11.89 -3.32 -11.41
CA ARG A 54 -13.12 -2.87 -10.74
C ARG A 54 -12.89 -2.52 -9.26
N TYR A 55 -11.97 -3.21 -8.58
CA TYR A 55 -11.58 -2.89 -7.21
C TYR A 55 -10.87 -1.54 -7.08
N ASP A 56 -10.08 -1.14 -8.09
CA ASP A 56 -9.41 0.16 -8.09
C ASP A 56 -10.40 1.32 -8.30
N GLU A 57 -11.46 1.09 -9.08
CA GLU A 57 -12.56 2.04 -9.23
C GLU A 57 -13.28 2.26 -7.90
N LEU A 58 -13.64 1.17 -7.20
CA LEU A 58 -14.26 1.25 -5.88
C LEU A 58 -13.34 1.95 -4.86
N THR A 59 -12.05 1.60 -4.86
CA THR A 59 -11.05 2.21 -3.97
C THR A 59 -10.95 3.71 -4.21
N GLN A 60 -11.02 4.18 -5.46
CA GLN A 60 -11.07 5.63 -5.74
C GLN A 60 -12.33 6.30 -5.22
N THR A 61 -13.50 5.67 -5.38
CA THR A 61 -14.74 6.22 -4.81
C THR A 61 -14.62 6.35 -3.30
N ILE A 62 -14.10 5.32 -2.62
CA ILE A 62 -13.87 5.35 -1.16
C ILE A 62 -12.88 6.46 -0.80
N ASN A 63 -11.76 6.57 -1.51
CA ASN A 63 -10.75 7.60 -1.26
C ASN A 63 -11.32 9.01 -1.47
N HIS A 64 -12.20 9.21 -2.43
CA HIS A 64 -12.87 10.50 -2.64
C HIS A 64 -13.79 10.86 -1.48
N ILE A 65 -14.57 9.89 -0.97
CA ILE A 65 -15.41 10.06 0.21
C ILE A 65 -14.55 10.37 1.44
N LEU A 66 -13.49 9.59 1.68
CA LEU A 66 -12.58 9.81 2.80
C LEU A 66 -11.92 11.19 2.73
N LYS A 67 -11.46 11.59 1.55
CA LYS A 67 -10.92 12.94 1.32
C LYS A 67 -11.94 14.01 1.70
N HIS A 68 -13.19 13.89 1.25
CA HIS A 68 -14.23 14.86 1.58
C HIS A 68 -14.47 14.95 3.10
N VAL A 69 -14.56 13.82 3.80
CA VAL A 69 -14.76 13.76 5.27
C VAL A 69 -13.58 14.39 6.03
N LEU A 70 -12.35 14.22 5.52
CA LEU A 70 -11.13 14.71 6.17
C LEU A 70 -10.84 16.19 5.85
N GLU A 71 -11.24 16.69 4.68
CA GLU A 71 -11.03 18.07 4.25
C GLU A 71 -12.15 19.03 4.66
N ASP A 72 -13.40 18.56 4.70
CA ASP A 72 -14.54 19.39 5.06
C ASP A 72 -14.56 19.64 6.57
N GLU A 73 -14.27 20.89 6.95
CA GLU A 73 -14.26 21.31 8.35
C GLU A 73 -15.65 21.27 8.99
N SER A 74 -16.71 21.36 8.20
CA SER A 74 -18.09 21.29 8.67
C SER A 74 -18.52 19.87 9.05
N PHE A 75 -17.79 18.85 8.56
CA PHE A 75 -18.09 17.46 8.88
C PHE A 75 -17.87 17.21 10.38
N PRO A 76 -18.91 16.78 11.12
CA PRO A 76 -18.85 16.69 12.57
C PRO A 76 -17.99 15.50 13.02
N LEU A 77 -16.90 15.80 13.73
CA LEU A 77 -16.02 14.79 14.35
C LEU A 77 -16.52 14.43 15.75
N LYS A 78 -16.84 13.16 15.96
CA LYS A 78 -17.48 12.64 17.18
C LYS A 78 -16.49 12.07 18.19
N SER A 79 -15.28 11.72 17.75
CA SER A 79 -14.27 11.07 18.59
C SER A 79 -12.88 11.69 18.44
N GLU A 80 -12.03 11.47 19.45
CA GLU A 80 -10.61 11.84 19.37
C GLU A 80 -9.88 11.07 18.26
N ALA A 81 -10.28 9.84 17.97
CA ALA A 81 -9.73 9.05 16.88
C ALA A 81 -9.94 9.75 15.53
N GLU A 82 -11.15 10.25 15.29
CA GLU A 82 -11.48 10.99 14.06
C GLU A 82 -10.70 12.32 13.96
N ARG A 83 -10.52 13.04 15.08
CA ARG A 83 -9.71 14.27 15.14
C ARG A 83 -8.24 13.99 14.81
N LYS A 84 -7.68 12.90 15.34
CA LYS A 84 -6.31 12.47 15.03
C LYS A 84 -6.18 12.09 13.56
N ALA A 85 -7.14 11.37 12.98
CA ALA A 85 -7.14 11.03 11.56
C ALA A 85 -7.15 12.28 10.67
N ARG A 86 -8.02 13.27 10.95
CA ARG A 86 -8.03 14.55 10.23
C ARG A 86 -6.72 15.31 10.38
N THR A 87 -6.17 15.38 11.58
CA THR A 87 -4.90 16.08 11.85
C THR A 87 -3.74 15.43 11.09
N PHE A 88 -3.66 14.11 11.11
CA PHE A 88 -2.66 13.33 10.38
C PHE A 88 -2.79 13.51 8.86
N TYR A 89 -4.02 13.52 8.34
CA TYR A 89 -4.26 13.85 6.93
C TYR A 89 -3.74 15.25 6.58
N LYS A 90 -4.10 16.27 7.36
CA LYS A 90 -3.65 17.65 7.12
C LYS A 90 -2.13 17.80 7.21
N SER A 91 -1.46 17.09 8.12
CA SER A 91 0.02 17.12 8.17
C SER A 91 0.63 16.51 6.91
N CYS A 92 0.04 15.45 6.35
CA CYS A 92 0.49 14.88 5.08
C CYS A 92 0.23 15.80 3.87
N MET A 93 -0.86 16.57 3.90
CA MET A 93 -1.24 17.45 2.80
C MET A 93 -0.51 18.80 2.79
N ASN A 94 0.12 19.19 3.91
CA ASN A 94 0.89 20.42 4.00
C ASN A 94 2.26 20.29 3.32
N LYS A 95 2.25 20.30 1.98
CA LYS A 95 3.46 20.19 1.16
C LYS A 95 4.45 21.34 1.40
N THR A 96 3.96 22.55 1.68
CA THR A 96 4.83 23.70 1.97
C THR A 96 5.76 23.41 3.14
N LEU A 97 5.23 22.93 4.25
CA LEU A 97 6.05 22.57 5.41
C LEU A 97 6.98 21.38 5.12
N ILE A 98 6.52 20.39 4.35
CA ILE A 98 7.35 19.24 3.97
C ILE A 98 8.57 19.70 3.16
N GLU A 99 8.37 20.58 2.16
CA GLU A 99 9.45 21.12 1.34
C GLU A 99 10.37 22.07 2.13
N GLU A 100 9.83 22.87 3.06
CA GLU A 100 10.62 23.73 3.95
C GLU A 100 11.54 22.92 4.87
N LEU A 101 11.06 21.79 5.40
CA LEU A 101 11.85 20.91 6.26
C LEU A 101 12.88 20.08 5.48
N GLY A 102 12.59 19.76 4.22
CA GLY A 102 13.46 18.97 3.35
C GLY A 102 13.91 17.66 4.02
N ALA A 103 15.22 17.39 3.98
CA ALA A 103 15.80 16.16 4.55
C ALA A 103 16.00 16.20 6.08
N LEU A 104 15.75 17.33 6.76
CA LEU A 104 16.07 17.51 8.17
C LEU A 104 15.47 16.44 9.10
N PRO A 105 14.18 16.03 8.96
CA PRO A 105 13.61 14.99 9.82
C PRO A 105 14.31 13.63 9.65
N MET A 106 14.76 13.32 8.43
CA MET A 106 15.50 12.08 8.15
C MET A 106 16.91 12.14 8.72
N LEU A 107 17.61 13.27 8.62
CA LEU A 107 18.93 13.44 9.21
C LEU A 107 18.89 13.35 10.75
N ASP A 108 17.87 13.92 11.39
CA ASP A 108 17.64 13.78 12.82
C ASP A 108 17.40 12.30 13.23
N LEU A 109 16.62 11.57 12.43
CA LEU A 109 16.40 10.14 12.63
C LEU A 109 17.71 9.33 12.48
N LEU A 110 18.52 9.61 11.46
CA LEU A 110 19.81 8.96 11.27
C LEU A 110 20.74 9.20 12.47
N ASN A 111 20.81 10.44 12.96
CA ASN A 111 21.60 10.76 14.16
C ASN A 111 21.12 10.01 15.40
N LYS A 112 19.79 9.89 15.58
CA LYS A 112 19.19 9.10 16.68
C LYS A 112 19.44 7.60 16.58
N THR A 113 19.70 7.10 15.37
CA THR A 113 19.89 5.67 15.08
C THR A 113 21.36 5.29 14.83
N GLY A 114 22.30 6.11 15.29
CA GLY A 114 23.74 5.80 15.26
C GLY A 114 24.47 6.23 13.99
N GLY A 115 23.83 7.05 13.16
CA GLY A 115 24.38 7.59 11.92
C GLY A 115 24.42 6.57 10.78
N TRP A 116 24.93 7.00 9.64
CA TRP A 116 25.12 6.14 8.47
C TRP A 116 26.48 6.43 7.84
N PHE A 117 27.24 5.42 7.45
CA PHE A 117 28.58 5.61 6.86
C PHE A 117 28.64 6.64 5.71
N ILE A 118 27.55 6.75 4.92
CA ILE A 118 27.46 7.68 3.79
C ILE A 118 27.30 9.14 4.25
N SER A 119 26.83 9.43 5.47
CA SER A 119 26.69 10.80 5.97
C SER A 119 28.03 11.47 6.32
N GLY A 120 29.13 10.70 6.38
CA GLY A 120 30.50 11.21 6.54
C GLY A 120 30.96 11.46 7.98
N ASP A 121 30.03 11.55 8.93
CA ASP A 121 30.27 11.73 10.38
C ASP A 121 30.19 10.42 11.19
N PHE A 122 30.07 9.28 10.50
CA PHE A 122 29.95 7.97 11.13
C PHE A 122 31.25 7.49 11.78
N SER A 123 31.13 7.02 13.03
CA SER A 123 32.21 6.36 13.78
C SER A 123 31.78 4.95 14.16
N ILE A 124 32.49 3.95 13.63
CA ILE A 124 32.23 2.54 13.96
C ILE A 124 32.49 2.23 15.44
N ASN A 125 33.40 2.98 16.08
CA ASN A 125 33.75 2.78 17.48
C ASN A 125 32.60 3.19 18.43
N ASP A 126 31.79 4.16 18.01
CA ASP A 126 30.63 4.64 18.77
C ASP A 126 29.35 3.85 18.42
N TRP A 127 29.44 2.93 17.45
CA TRP A 127 28.30 2.21 16.92
C TRP A 127 28.03 0.90 17.66
N ASN A 128 26.78 0.67 18.05
CA ASN A 128 26.35 -0.55 18.72
C ASN A 128 25.28 -1.29 17.91
N PHE A 129 25.69 -2.37 17.25
CA PHE A 129 24.83 -3.19 16.38
C PHE A 129 23.51 -3.58 17.07
N GLN A 130 23.59 -4.17 18.26
CA GLN A 130 22.42 -4.70 18.97
C GLN A 130 21.44 -3.58 19.34
N ARG A 131 21.97 -2.46 19.85
CA ARG A 131 21.16 -1.31 20.25
C ARG A 131 20.45 -0.69 19.05
N ILE A 132 21.14 -0.53 17.93
CA ILE A 132 20.53 0.05 16.72
C ILE A 132 19.50 -0.91 16.13
N LEU A 133 19.77 -2.21 16.10
CA LEU A 133 18.82 -3.21 15.65
C LEU A 133 17.54 -3.20 16.50
N GLU A 134 17.67 -3.12 17.82
CA GLU A 134 16.55 -2.99 18.76
C GLU A 134 15.72 -1.74 18.48
N VAL A 135 16.36 -0.58 18.32
CA VAL A 135 15.67 0.69 18.03
C VAL A 135 14.95 0.63 16.69
N GLN A 136 15.61 0.14 15.63
CA GLN A 136 15.00 0.01 14.30
C GLN A 136 13.78 -0.92 14.33
N HIS A 137 13.92 -2.09 14.93
CA HIS A 137 12.85 -3.08 15.02
C HIS A 137 11.68 -2.58 15.87
N ASN A 138 11.94 -2.03 17.06
CA ASN A 138 10.91 -1.82 18.07
C ASN A 138 10.28 -0.42 18.03
N GLN A 139 11.02 0.61 17.61
CA GLN A 139 10.51 1.99 17.57
C GLN A 139 10.01 2.39 16.19
N TYR A 140 10.65 1.89 15.14
CA TYR A 140 10.37 2.29 13.76
C TYR A 140 9.74 1.18 12.90
N GLY A 141 9.67 -0.06 13.41
CA GLY A 141 9.17 -1.21 12.65
C GLY A 141 10.06 -1.57 11.45
N ALA A 142 11.29 -1.06 11.42
CA ALA A 142 12.26 -1.31 10.35
C ALA A 142 13.02 -2.61 10.64
N GLN A 143 12.53 -3.71 10.08
CA GLN A 143 12.98 -5.06 10.42
C GLN A 143 14.09 -5.56 9.47
N SER A 144 15.32 -5.20 9.80
CA SER A 144 16.53 -5.67 9.11
C SER A 144 16.98 -7.05 9.62
N PHE A 145 17.59 -7.87 8.75
CA PHE A 145 18.13 -9.23 8.99
C PHE A 145 17.10 -10.34 9.27
N PHE A 146 16.10 -10.05 10.08
CA PHE A 146 14.96 -10.92 10.37
C PHE A 146 13.77 -10.04 10.71
N SER A 147 12.57 -10.54 10.43
CA SER A 147 11.33 -9.96 10.92
C SER A 147 10.92 -10.64 12.21
N TRP A 148 10.24 -9.91 13.08
CA TRP A 148 9.62 -10.51 14.25
C TRP A 148 8.24 -9.92 14.50
N THR A 149 7.34 -10.75 15.00
CA THR A 149 5.99 -10.30 15.36
C THR A 149 5.46 -11.10 16.54
N VAL A 150 4.33 -10.66 17.08
CA VAL A 150 3.57 -11.41 18.07
C VAL A 150 2.31 -11.93 17.39
N GLY A 151 2.33 -13.21 17.04
CA GLY A 151 1.24 -13.92 16.39
C GLY A 151 0.55 -14.91 17.32
N SER A 152 -0.60 -15.42 16.89
CA SER A 152 -1.32 -16.48 17.60
C SER A 152 -0.64 -17.82 17.35
N ASP A 153 -0.42 -18.61 18.41
CA ASP A 153 0.25 -19.91 18.26
C ASP A 153 -0.60 -20.87 17.43
N LEU A 154 -0.04 -21.34 16.31
CA LEU A 154 -0.67 -22.31 15.41
C LEU A 154 -1.08 -23.62 16.10
N LYS A 155 -0.42 -23.99 17.20
CA LYS A 155 -0.76 -25.17 18.00
C LYS A 155 -1.75 -24.87 19.12
N ASN A 156 -1.90 -23.62 19.52
CA ASN A 156 -2.82 -23.20 20.57
C ASN A 156 -3.24 -21.73 20.37
N SER A 157 -4.36 -21.51 19.69
CA SER A 157 -4.86 -20.17 19.36
C SER A 157 -5.28 -19.31 20.57
N SER A 158 -5.29 -19.87 21.79
CA SER A 158 -5.56 -19.11 23.01
C SER A 158 -4.34 -18.39 23.59
N ARG A 159 -3.15 -18.55 23.00
CA ARG A 159 -1.93 -17.84 23.41
C ARG A 159 -1.22 -17.23 22.20
N ASN A 160 -0.43 -16.20 22.48
CA ASN A 160 0.46 -15.60 21.50
C ASN A 160 1.90 -16.08 21.72
N ILE A 161 2.68 -16.09 20.64
CA ILE A 161 4.10 -16.41 20.65
C ILE A 161 4.87 -15.35 19.86
N ILE A 162 6.17 -15.24 20.14
CA ILE A 162 7.07 -14.49 19.27
C ILE A 162 7.36 -15.35 18.05
N GLU A 163 7.12 -14.77 16.89
CA GLU A 163 7.42 -15.37 15.59
C GLU A 163 8.62 -14.66 15.00
N LEU A 164 9.57 -15.42 14.48
CA LEU A 164 10.74 -14.92 13.75
C LEU A 164 10.64 -15.44 12.32
N ASP A 165 10.80 -14.56 11.35
CA ASP A 165 10.73 -14.91 9.92
C ASP A 165 11.81 -14.18 9.13
N GLU A 166 11.92 -14.51 7.85
CA GLU A 166 12.79 -13.80 6.92
C GLU A 166 12.42 -12.30 6.85
N PRO A 167 13.40 -11.41 6.64
CA PRO A 167 13.12 -9.99 6.51
C PRO A 167 12.48 -9.71 5.15
N GLN A 168 11.74 -8.61 5.08
CA GLN A 168 11.29 -8.09 3.79
C GLN A 168 12.50 -7.54 3.00
N LEU A 169 12.60 -7.92 1.73
CA LEU A 169 13.60 -7.37 0.82
C LEU A 169 13.05 -6.10 0.15
N THR A 170 13.96 -5.17 -0.19
CA THR A 170 13.59 -3.87 -0.80
C THR A 170 13.00 -4.02 -2.20
N LEU A 171 13.45 -5.03 -2.97
CA LEU A 171 12.84 -5.40 -4.24
C LEU A 171 11.82 -6.52 -4.00
N ASP A 172 10.68 -6.41 -4.67
CA ASP A 172 9.55 -7.33 -4.55
C ASP A 172 9.89 -8.74 -5.04
N GLY A 173 10.54 -9.51 -4.19
CA GLY A 173 10.84 -10.92 -4.39
C GLY A 173 12.33 -11.21 -4.54
N ARG A 174 12.74 -12.31 -3.90
CA ARG A 174 14.11 -12.85 -3.90
C ARG A 174 14.68 -13.04 -5.31
N ASN A 175 13.84 -13.34 -6.30
CA ASN A 175 14.25 -13.60 -7.67
C ASN A 175 14.95 -12.40 -8.34
N TYR A 176 14.63 -11.15 -7.96
CA TYR A 176 15.34 -9.98 -8.49
C TYR A 176 16.82 -9.93 -8.09
N TYR A 177 17.17 -10.56 -6.97
CA TYR A 177 18.55 -10.62 -6.48
C TYR A 177 19.32 -11.83 -7.02
N LEU A 178 18.61 -12.89 -7.41
CA LEU A 178 19.21 -14.13 -7.91
C LEU A 178 19.33 -14.18 -9.42
N ASN A 179 18.35 -13.64 -10.15
CA ASN A 179 18.38 -13.66 -11.60
C ASN A 179 19.40 -12.67 -12.15
N ASN A 180 19.99 -13.03 -13.29
CA ASN A 180 21.09 -12.30 -13.89
C ASN A 180 20.69 -10.83 -14.15
N THR A 181 21.58 -9.91 -13.75
CA THR A 181 21.43 -8.45 -13.52
C THR A 181 21.00 -7.56 -14.71
N LYS A 182 20.33 -8.13 -15.71
CA LYS A 182 19.83 -7.42 -16.90
C LYS A 182 18.46 -6.79 -16.72
N ASP A 183 17.75 -7.13 -15.64
CA ASP A 183 16.46 -6.50 -15.31
C ASP A 183 16.64 -4.99 -15.06
N ASP A 184 15.88 -4.18 -15.77
CA ASP A 184 16.00 -2.73 -15.72
C ASP A 184 15.58 -2.16 -14.36
N LYS A 185 14.73 -2.85 -13.59
CA LYS A 185 14.43 -2.49 -12.21
C LYS A 185 15.65 -2.66 -11.32
N VAL A 186 16.40 -3.75 -11.46
CA VAL A 186 17.64 -3.99 -10.70
C VAL A 186 18.71 -2.97 -11.07
N LYS A 187 18.84 -2.62 -12.35
CA LYS A 187 19.78 -1.58 -12.79
C LYS A 187 19.42 -0.20 -12.25
N SER A 188 18.13 0.13 -12.22
CA SER A 188 17.64 1.42 -11.71
C SER A 188 17.82 1.51 -10.20
N TRP A 189 17.53 0.43 -9.47
CA TRP A 189 17.74 0.35 -8.03
C TRP A 189 19.21 0.58 -7.64
N LYS A 190 20.17 0.06 -8.41
CA LYS A 190 21.62 0.27 -8.17
C LYS A 190 22.12 1.69 -8.46
N LYS A 191 21.33 2.54 -9.13
CA LYS A 191 21.71 3.92 -9.46
C LYS A 191 21.26 4.92 -8.39
N ILE A 192 20.38 4.49 -7.49
CA ILE A 192 19.99 5.21 -6.27
C ILE A 192 21.11 4.99 -5.25
#